data_AF-A2U2S6-F1
#
_entry.id   AF-A2U2S6-F1
#
_cell.length_a   1.000
_cell.length_b   1.000
_cell.length_c   1.000
_cell.angle_alpha   90.00
_cell.angle_beta   90.00
_cell.angle_gamma   90.00
#
_symmetry.space_group_name_H-M   'P 1'
#
loop_
_entity.id
_entity.type
_entity.pdbx_description
1 polymer ?
#
loop_
_entity_poly.entity_id
_entity_poly.type
_entity_poly.pdbx_seq_one_letter_code
_entity_poly.pdbx_strand_id
1 'polypeptide(L)'
;MNCSAQQGKYDLILKKLDKNHQFKLDSGEFMLETELEYTMKLDSLMKVIYNDLIVVKKTNVKNIEIEQNKWIKQFDIQIKNIWKPLNESMNEIGFISNDEKMFVFSKKSELTRIRILELINKLNK
;
A
#
# COMPACT_ATOMS: atom_id res chain seq x y z
N MET A 1 -16.39 -4.96 -19.99
CA MET A 1 -14.94 -5.07 -19.80
C MET A 1 -14.62 -6.52 -19.42
N ASN A 2 -13.60 -7.12 -20.02
CA ASN A 2 -13.20 -8.50 -19.74
C ASN A 2 -12.30 -8.51 -18.48
N CYS A 3 -12.72 -9.15 -17.38
CA CYS A 3 -12.05 -9.08 -16.08
C CYS A 3 -10.58 -9.52 -16.12
N SER A 4 -10.25 -10.50 -16.97
CA SER A 4 -8.88 -11.02 -17.13
C SER A 4 -7.89 -9.98 -17.70
N ALA A 5 -8.35 -9.13 -18.61
CA ALA A 5 -7.53 -8.06 -19.17
C ALA A 5 -7.24 -6.94 -18.15
N GLN A 6 -8.19 -6.68 -17.24
CA GLN A 6 -8.07 -5.66 -16.19
C GLN A 6 -7.12 -6.10 -15.07
N GLN A 7 -7.17 -7.38 -14.69
CA GLN A 7 -6.21 -7.98 -13.76
C GLN A 7 -4.78 -7.87 -14.31
N GLY A 8 -4.54 -8.34 -15.54
CA GLY A 8 -3.22 -8.30 -16.17
C GLY A 8 -2.65 -6.88 -16.27
N LYS A 9 -3.50 -5.88 -16.51
CA LYS A 9 -3.12 -4.47 -16.48
C LYS A 9 -2.60 -4.06 -15.10
N TYR A 10 -3.32 -4.40 -14.02
CA TYR A 10 -2.92 -4.03 -12.67
C TYR A 10 -1.66 -4.75 -12.20
N ASP A 11 -1.50 -6.02 -12.54
CA ASP A 11 -0.27 -6.77 -12.25
C ASP A 11 0.96 -6.13 -12.93
N LEU A 12 0.81 -5.67 -14.17
CA LEU A 12 1.88 -4.96 -14.90
C LEU A 12 2.21 -3.61 -14.26
N ILE A 13 1.19 -2.84 -13.85
CA ILE A 13 1.40 -1.56 -13.16
C ILE A 13 2.15 -1.78 -11.84
N LEU A 14 1.71 -2.75 -11.03
CA LEU A 14 2.36 -3.05 -9.75
C LEU A 14 3.81 -3.50 -9.96
N LYS A 15 4.08 -4.44 -10.88
CA LYS A 15 5.45 -4.86 -11.21
C LYS A 15 6.34 -3.71 -11.66
N LYS A 16 5.79 -2.75 -12.42
CA LYS A 16 6.54 -1.56 -12.85
C LYS A 16 6.86 -0.63 -11.67
N LEU A 17 5.92 -0.46 -10.74
CA LEU A 17 6.15 0.28 -9.51
C LEU A 17 7.24 -0.36 -8.66
N ASP A 18 7.13 -1.67 -8.39
CA ASP A 18 8.10 -2.46 -7.62
C ASP A 18 9.51 -2.32 -8.24
N LYS A 19 9.63 -2.53 -9.55
CA LYS A 19 10.93 -2.45 -10.26
C LYS A 19 11.52 -1.04 -10.20
N ASN A 20 10.70 0.00 -10.36
CA ASN A 20 11.19 1.38 -10.33
C ASN A 20 11.60 1.81 -8.92
N HIS A 21 10.88 1.35 -7.90
CA HIS A 21 11.24 1.59 -6.49
C HIS A 21 12.58 0.93 -6.16
N GLN A 22 12.76 -0.35 -6.50
CA GLN A 22 14.04 -1.04 -6.29
C GLN A 22 15.19 -0.34 -7.03
N PHE A 23 15.00 0.02 -8.30
CA PHE A 23 16.01 0.75 -9.07
C PHE A 23 16.44 2.06 -8.41
N LYS A 24 15.49 2.81 -7.82
CA LYS A 24 15.81 4.03 -7.07
C LYS A 24 16.54 3.73 -5.77
N LEU A 25 16.13 2.72 -5.02
CA LEU A 25 16.82 2.30 -3.79
C LEU A 25 18.26 1.84 -4.06
N ASP A 26 18.50 1.15 -5.17
CA ASP A 26 19.83 0.68 -5.58
C ASP A 26 20.82 1.84 -5.83
N SER A 27 20.33 3.07 -6.05
CA SER A 27 21.19 4.25 -6.16
C SER A 27 21.77 4.71 -4.81
N GLY A 28 21.13 4.35 -3.69
CA GLY A 28 21.46 4.84 -2.35
C GLY A 28 21.12 6.32 -2.09
N GLU A 29 20.64 7.06 -3.10
CA GLU A 29 20.28 8.46 -2.98
C GLU A 29 18.79 8.63 -2.66
N PHE A 30 18.46 9.62 -1.81
CA PHE A 30 17.09 10.00 -1.47
C PHE A 30 16.19 8.80 -1.10
N MET A 31 16.73 7.87 -0.31
CA MET A 31 16.05 6.59 -0.04
C MET A 31 14.73 6.78 0.72
N LEU A 32 14.68 7.74 1.66
CA LEU A 32 13.45 8.05 2.40
C LEU A 32 12.37 8.63 1.48
N GLU A 33 12.75 9.57 0.62
CA GLU A 33 11.85 10.16 -0.38
C GLU A 33 11.36 9.11 -1.37
N THR A 34 12.24 8.19 -1.78
CA THR A 34 11.91 7.06 -2.65
C THR A 34 10.87 6.15 -1.99
N GLU A 35 11.03 5.82 -0.71
CA GLU A 35 10.07 4.99 0.03
C GLU A 35 8.71 5.69 0.23
N LEU A 36 8.74 6.99 0.51
CA LEU A 36 7.55 7.85 0.60
C LEU A 36 6.77 7.88 -0.74
N GLU A 37 7.47 8.14 -1.84
CA GLU A 37 6.88 8.20 -3.17
C GLU A 37 6.25 6.86 -3.55
N TYR A 38 6.93 5.75 -3.25
CA TYR A 38 6.42 4.41 -3.49
C TYR A 38 5.16 4.11 -2.66
N THR A 39 5.18 4.43 -1.37
CA THR A 39 4.01 4.32 -0.48
C THR A 39 2.80 5.07 -1.06
N MET A 40 2.98 6.32 -1.50
CA MET A 40 1.91 7.15 -2.06
C MET A 40 1.35 6.55 -3.37
N LYS A 41 2.24 6.01 -4.22
CA LYS A 41 1.84 5.35 -5.46
C LYS A 41 1.05 4.07 -5.21
N LEU A 42 1.43 3.27 -4.22
CA LEU A 42 0.66 2.10 -3.80
C LEU A 42 -0.71 2.49 -3.24
N ASP A 43 -0.79 3.49 -2.36
CA ASP A 43 -2.07 3.97 -1.80
C ASP A 43 -3.01 4.46 -2.91
N SER A 44 -2.49 5.16 -3.92
CA SER A 44 -3.24 5.60 -5.09
C SER A 44 -3.74 4.40 -5.93
N LEU A 45 -2.86 3.45 -6.23
CA LEU A 45 -3.20 2.26 -7.00
C LEU A 45 -4.27 1.41 -6.30
N MET A 46 -4.16 1.22 -4.98
CA MET A 46 -5.15 0.50 -4.17
C MET A 46 -6.55 1.12 -4.30
N LYS A 47 -6.64 2.45 -4.20
CA LYS A 47 -7.91 3.17 -4.35
C LYS A 47 -8.51 3.00 -5.75
N VAL A 48 -7.68 3.09 -6.79
CA VAL A 48 -8.13 2.89 -8.18
C VAL A 48 -8.68 1.47 -8.37
N ILE A 49 -7.94 0.45 -7.93
CA ILE A 49 -8.36 -0.95 -8.05
C ILE A 49 -9.65 -1.22 -7.25
N TYR A 50 -9.75 -0.66 -6.04
CA TYR A 50 -10.96 -0.75 -5.23
C TYR A 50 -12.17 -0.16 -5.95
N ASN A 51 -12.06 1.07 -6.48
CA ASN A 51 -13.16 1.72 -7.21
C ASN A 51 -13.58 0.90 -8.44
N ASP A 52 -12.62 0.38 -9.19
CA ASP A 52 -12.88 -0.50 -10.31
C ASP A 52 -13.58 -1.79 -9.89
N LEU A 53 -13.16 -2.40 -8.78
CA LEU A 53 -13.78 -3.60 -8.22
C LEU A 53 -15.25 -3.35 -7.85
N ILE A 54 -15.58 -2.21 -7.24
CA ILE A 54 -16.96 -1.80 -6.94
C ILE A 54 -17.80 -1.69 -8.22
N VAL A 55 -17.23 -1.10 -9.28
CA VAL A 55 -17.91 -0.95 -10.59
C VAL A 55 -18.14 -2.30 -11.27
N VAL A 56 -17.19 -3.24 -11.14
CA VAL A 56 -17.29 -4.58 -11.74
C VAL A 56 -18.24 -5.48 -10.95
N LYS A 57 -18.17 -5.46 -9.62
CA LYS A 57 -18.92 -6.35 -8.71
C LYS A 57 -20.18 -5.66 -8.15
N LYS A 58 -20.94 -4.98 -9.01
CA LYS A 58 -22.11 -4.15 -8.63
C LYS A 58 -23.11 -4.82 -7.68
N THR A 59 -23.26 -6.15 -7.74
CA THR A 59 -24.19 -6.91 -6.90
C THR A 59 -23.64 -7.24 -5.50
N ASN A 60 -22.34 -7.08 -5.28
CA ASN A 60 -21.64 -7.44 -4.03
C ASN A 60 -20.96 -6.25 -3.33
N VAL A 61 -21.33 -5.02 -3.71
CA VAL A 61 -20.71 -3.77 -3.25
C VAL A 61 -20.66 -3.67 -1.72
N LYS A 62 -21.78 -3.94 -1.03
CA LYS A 62 -21.84 -3.85 0.44
C LYS A 62 -20.82 -4.74 1.15
N ASN A 63 -20.62 -5.97 0.66
CA ASN A 63 -19.65 -6.87 1.27
C ASN A 63 -18.22 -6.40 1.02
N ILE A 64 -17.93 -5.89 -0.19
CA ILE A 64 -16.62 -5.33 -0.53
C ILE A 64 -16.32 -4.09 0.34
N GLU A 65 -17.30 -3.23 0.56
CA GLU A 65 -17.18 -2.07 1.46
C GLU A 65 -16.93 -2.50 2.91
N ILE A 66 -17.66 -3.50 3.43
CA ILE A 66 -17.46 -4.02 4.78
C ILE A 66 -16.04 -4.59 4.94
N GLU A 67 -15.59 -5.40 3.99
CA GLU A 67 -14.23 -5.95 3.99
C GLU A 67 -13.17 -4.84 3.94
N GLN A 68 -13.35 -3.84 3.08
CA GLN A 68 -12.44 -2.72 2.96
C GLN A 68 -12.38 -1.89 4.24
N ASN A 69 -13.53 -1.60 4.85
CA ASN A 69 -13.59 -0.86 6.12
C ASN A 69 -12.95 -1.65 7.27
N LYS A 70 -13.12 -2.97 7.30
CA LYS A 70 -12.45 -3.84 8.27
C LYS A 70 -10.93 -3.80 8.07
N TRP A 71 -10.47 -3.89 6.83
CA TRP A 71 -9.05 -3.79 6.50
C TRP A 71 -8.47 -2.44 6.91
N ILE A 72 -9.14 -1.32 6.60
CA ILE A 72 -8.69 0.03 6.99
C ILE A 72 -8.50 0.13 8.50
N LYS A 73 -9.47 -0.33 9.30
CA LYS A 73 -9.36 -0.32 10.78
C LYS A 73 -8.16 -1.14 11.28
N GLN A 74 -7.94 -2.32 10.70
CA GLN A 74 -6.80 -3.17 11.07
C GLN A 74 -5.47 -2.56 10.64
N PHE A 75 -5.42 -1.97 9.45
CA PHE A 75 -4.28 -1.26 8.91
C PHE A 75 -3.90 -0.08 9.82
N ASP A 76 -4.86 0.77 10.20
CA ASP A 76 -4.61 1.92 11.07
C ASP A 76 -4.04 1.49 12.43
N ILE A 77 -4.56 0.42 13.02
CA ILE A 77 -4.05 -0.15 14.28
C ILE A 77 -2.61 -0.64 14.11
N GLN A 78 -2.32 -1.38 13.04
CA GLN A 78 -0.96 -1.90 12.77
C GLN A 78 0.04 -0.77 12.56
N ILE A 79 -0.30 0.23 11.74
CA ILE A 79 0.55 1.40 11.48
C ILE A 79 0.76 2.21 12.77
N LYS A 80 -0.29 2.42 13.57
CA LYS A 80 -0.15 3.09 14.88
C LYS A 80 0.79 2.35 15.82
N ASN A 81 0.73 1.02 15.85
CA ASN A 81 1.62 0.20 16.68
C ASN A 81 3.07 0.25 16.20
N ILE A 82 3.30 0.34 14.89
CA ILE A 82 4.64 0.51 14.32
C ILE A 82 5.20 1.89 14.66
N TRP A 83 4.38 2.95 14.62
CA TRP A 83 4.80 4.32 14.98
C TRP A 83 5.03 4.52 16.49
N LYS A 84 4.32 3.76 17.34
CA LYS A 84 4.35 3.93 18.80
C LYS A 84 5.78 3.98 19.38
N PRO A 85 6.66 2.99 19.15
CA PRO A 85 8.02 3.03 19.71
C PRO A 85 8.83 4.23 19.18
N LEU A 86 8.67 4.62 17.92
CA LEU A 86 9.37 5.78 17.35
C LEU A 86 8.91 7.09 18.01
N ASN A 87 7.62 7.22 18.32
CA ASN A 87 7.09 8.38 19.02
C ASN A 87 7.58 8.43 20.48
N GLU A 88 7.71 7.28 21.13
CA GLU A 88 8.31 7.18 22.47
C GLU A 88 9.78 7.62 22.42
N SER A 89 10.56 7.12 21.46
CA SER A 89 11.93 7.58 21.22
C SER A 89 12.00 9.08 20.92
N MET A 90 11.13 9.64 20.08
CA MET A 90 11.08 11.08 19.83
C MET A 90 10.88 11.90 21.12
N ASN A 91 10.04 11.42 22.04
CA ASN A 91 9.80 12.10 23.31
C ASN A 91 11.00 12.00 24.27
N GLU A 92 11.80 10.94 24.17
CA GLU A 92 12.97 10.70 25.03
C GLU A 92 14.25 11.35 24.51
N ILE A 93 14.53 11.22 23.21
CA ILE A 93 15.78 11.65 22.57
C ILE A 93 15.63 12.85 21.63
N GLY A 94 14.39 13.30 21.37
CA GLY A 94 14.11 14.49 20.57
C GLY A 94 14.29 14.33 19.06
N PHE A 95 14.53 13.12 18.56
CA PHE A 95 14.78 12.86 17.14
C PHE A 95 14.33 11.46 16.71
N ILE A 96 13.92 11.33 15.44
CA ILE A 96 13.68 10.05 14.73
C ILE A 96 14.53 10.06 13.47
N SER A 97 15.37 9.03 13.30
CA SER A 97 16.25 8.87 12.16
C SER A 97 15.51 8.63 10.85
N ASN A 98 16.19 8.87 9.73
CA ASN A 98 15.62 8.58 8.41
C ASN A 98 15.43 7.06 8.21
N ASP A 99 16.32 6.23 8.74
CA ASP A 99 16.22 4.77 8.67
C ASP A 99 14.97 4.26 9.40
N GLU A 100 14.67 4.81 10.59
CA GLU A 100 13.46 4.48 11.33
C GLU A 100 12.20 4.92 10.57
N LYS A 101 12.18 6.12 9.99
CA LYS A 101 11.06 6.58 9.13
C LYS A 101 10.89 5.67 7.92
N MET A 102 11.98 5.33 7.25
CA MET A 102 12.00 4.41 6.11
C MET A 102 11.42 3.05 6.50
N PHE A 103 11.79 2.51 7.67
CA PHE A 103 11.23 1.25 8.16
C PHE A 103 9.71 1.32 8.28
N VAL A 104 9.15 2.41 8.83
CA VAL A 104 7.69 2.55 8.94
C VAL A 104 7.03 2.62 7.57
N PHE A 105 7.57 3.42 6.65
CA PHE A 105 7.01 3.52 5.30
C PHE A 105 7.14 2.21 4.52
N SER A 106 8.24 1.47 4.67
CA SER A 106 8.41 0.13 4.10
C SER A 106 7.34 -0.84 4.60
N LYS A 107 7.05 -0.84 5.91
CA LYS A 107 5.96 -1.66 6.46
C LYS A 107 4.59 -1.24 5.98
N LYS A 108 4.36 0.07 5.82
CA LYS A 108 3.13 0.58 5.21
C LYS A 108 2.99 0.11 3.75
N SER A 109 4.04 0.25 2.95
CA SER A 109 4.12 -0.22 1.57
C SER A 109 3.82 -1.72 1.47
N GLU A 110 4.41 -2.54 2.34
CA GLU A 110 4.20 -3.99 2.40
C GLU A 110 2.71 -4.34 2.60
N LEU A 111 2.07 -3.75 3.62
CA LEU A 111 0.66 -3.99 3.94
C LEU A 111 -0.27 -3.52 2.81
N THR A 112 -0.02 -2.33 2.24
CA THR A 112 -0.80 -1.83 1.11
C THR A 112 -0.63 -2.71 -0.12
N ARG A 113 0.58 -3.19 -0.40
CA ARG A 113 0.87 -4.09 -1.53
C ARG A 113 0.14 -5.43 -1.40
N ILE A 114 0.11 -6.03 -0.21
CA ILE A 114 -0.69 -7.23 0.05
C ILE A 114 -2.16 -6.98 -0.27
N ARG A 115 -2.72 -5.85 0.19
CA ARG A 115 -4.11 -5.49 -0.10
C ARG A 115 -4.38 -5.30 -1.58
N ILE A 116 -3.46 -4.68 -2.32
CA ILE A 116 -3.56 -4.56 -3.78
C ILE A 116 -3.69 -5.94 -4.43
N LEU A 117 -2.84 -6.91 -4.07
CA LEU A 117 -2.90 -8.26 -4.62
C LEU A 117 -4.23 -8.96 -4.31
N GLU A 118 -4.76 -8.79 -3.09
CA GLU A 118 -6.09 -9.31 -2.73
C GLU A 118 -7.20 -8.71 -3.60
N LEU A 119 -7.20 -7.39 -3.81
CA LEU A 119 -8.20 -6.70 -4.61
C LEU A 119 -8.11 -7.09 -6.09
N ILE A 120 -6.89 -7.21 -6.64
CA ILE A 120 -6.65 -7.71 -8.00
C ILE A 120 -7.24 -9.11 -8.16
N ASN A 121 -6.98 -10.02 -7.21
CA ASN A 121 -7.51 -11.38 -7.25
C ASN A 121 -9.05 -11.43 -7.20
N LYS A 122 -9.68 -10.47 -6.51
CA LYS A 122 -11.16 -10.34 -6.44
C LYS A 122 -11.79 -9.82 -7.74
N LEU A 123 -11.02 -9.24 -8.67
CA LEU A 123 -11.58 -8.84 -9.98
C LEU A 123 -12.05 -10.04 -10.82
N ASN A 124 -11.43 -11.21 -10.64
CA ASN A 124 -11.75 -12.43 -11.40
C ASN A 124 -12.73 -13.40 -10.72
N LYS A 125 -12.84 -13.36 -9.39
CA LYS A 125 -13.79 -14.18 -8.62
C LYS A 125 -15.11 -13.44 -8.49
#